data_AF-A0A935AEA7-F1
#
_entry.id   AF-A0A935AEA7-F1
#
_cell.length_a   1.000
_cell.length_b   1.000
_cell.length_c   1.000
_cell.angle_alpha   90.00
_cell.angle_beta   90.00
_cell.angle_gamma   90.00
#
_symmetry.space_group_name_H-M   'P 1'
#
loop_
_entity.id
_entity.type
_entity.pdbx_description
1 polymer ?
#
loop_
_entity_poly.entity_id
_entity_poly.type
_entity_poly.pdbx_seq_one_letter_code
_entity_poly.pdbx_strand_id
1 'polypeptide(L)'
;MADTLPATPDGRPDNPFRTVAILLDGVRVALENSKRQDQAPRWVRVVRVREFREDAIARGVMKAMDVLTLAVAYLQRFTLDAGDLLIQGDAAKALVEVSAEFVKTATSKEFINALEVAVGQEPSPNSPIPDVANIMDKILQIADKVPEPDDLKTIGAALYKLLGIEQGPLDEAKLGAATENHILQERTGKLRLLQFAFDQGFKLQNFGKGATITSLDVGRLGARRLWEAADDKLPTRSVGKFGAAPDTEIVWELAFNGEKKGFDVQEANSILEALGYVEPAVDDRKKFSATFAARLRTFQQINEITVSGTLDNATLNRLFHLDFEAKNLKRAKRYKAEALPKGFDPMKT
;
A
#
# COMPACT_ATOMS: atom_id res chain seq x y z
N MET A 1 23.49 29.50 -0.27
CA MET A 1 22.99 30.08 -1.53
C MET A 1 21.57 29.60 -1.73
N ALA A 2 20.70 30.50 -2.17
CA ALA A 2 19.28 30.25 -2.38
C ALA A 2 19.05 29.16 -3.44
N ASP A 3 18.06 28.31 -3.14
CA ASP A 3 17.07 27.67 -4.00
C ASP A 3 17.44 27.27 -5.43
N THR A 4 17.26 25.98 -5.75
CA THR A 4 16.36 25.56 -6.84
C THR A 4 16.03 24.08 -6.66
N LEU A 5 14.92 23.78 -6.00
CA LEU A 5 14.07 22.70 -6.51
C LEU A 5 13.66 23.07 -7.95
N PRO A 6 13.55 22.11 -8.88
CA PRO A 6 13.18 22.42 -10.26
C PRO A 6 11.89 23.25 -10.29
N ALA A 7 11.96 24.41 -10.96
CA ALA A 7 10.81 25.26 -11.18
C ALA A 7 9.69 24.46 -11.86
N THR A 8 8.47 24.65 -11.37
CA THR A 8 7.28 23.99 -11.89
C THR A 8 6.99 24.51 -13.32
N PRO A 9 6.77 23.64 -14.33
CA PRO A 9 6.42 24.06 -15.69
C PRO A 9 5.12 24.89 -15.77
N ASP A 10 4.32 24.85 -14.72
CA ASP A 10 2.92 25.25 -14.65
C ASP A 10 2.66 26.52 -13.81
N GLY A 11 3.68 27.13 -13.20
CA GLY A 11 3.59 28.47 -12.60
C GLY A 11 2.62 28.64 -11.42
N ARG A 12 2.07 27.55 -10.85
CA ARG A 12 1.17 27.61 -9.69
C ARG A 12 1.95 27.83 -8.37
N PRO A 13 1.47 28.70 -7.46
CA PRO A 13 2.12 28.99 -6.17
C PRO A 13 2.18 27.77 -5.23
N ASP A 14 3.07 27.82 -4.24
CA ASP A 14 3.34 26.80 -3.21
C ASP A 14 2.06 26.12 -2.67
N ASN A 15 1.87 24.86 -3.08
CA ASN A 15 0.74 24.01 -2.70
C ASN A 15 1.23 22.90 -1.74
N PRO A 16 0.68 22.81 -0.51
CA PRO A 16 1.18 21.89 0.54
C PRO A 16 1.00 20.42 0.15
N PHE A 17 -0.06 20.13 -0.60
CA PHE A 17 -0.37 18.79 -1.07
C PHE A 17 0.68 18.32 -2.08
N ARG A 18 1.22 19.24 -2.90
CA ARG A 18 2.37 18.97 -3.76
C ARG A 18 3.65 18.75 -2.95
N THR A 19 3.87 19.53 -1.88
CA THR A 19 5.00 19.30 -0.96
C THR A 19 4.93 17.91 -0.31
N VAL A 20 3.75 17.46 0.10
CA VAL A 20 3.56 16.11 0.64
C VAL A 20 3.82 15.04 -0.43
N ALA A 21 3.40 15.27 -1.68
CA ALA A 21 3.74 14.35 -2.77
C ALA A 21 5.26 14.28 -3.02
N ILE A 22 5.97 15.41 -2.95
CA ILE A 22 7.45 15.46 -3.03
C ILE A 22 8.07 14.68 -1.87
N LEU A 23 7.54 14.84 -0.66
CA LEU A 23 8.00 14.11 0.53
C LEU A 23 7.84 12.60 0.33
N LEU A 24 6.68 12.14 -0.13
CA LEU A 24 6.40 10.73 -0.39
C LEU A 24 7.28 10.15 -1.51
N ASP A 25 7.51 10.91 -2.60
CA ASP A 25 8.45 10.46 -3.65
C ASP A 25 9.90 10.45 -3.12
N GLY A 26 10.27 11.41 -2.28
CA GLY A 26 11.56 11.43 -1.58
C GLY A 26 11.79 10.20 -0.71
N VAL A 27 10.77 9.73 0.00
CA VAL A 27 10.82 8.45 0.76
C VAL A 27 11.06 7.28 -0.18
N ARG A 28 10.34 7.20 -1.30
CA ARG A 28 10.55 6.14 -2.32
C ARG A 28 11.99 6.15 -2.80
N VAL A 29 12.48 7.29 -3.27
CA VAL A 29 13.85 7.45 -3.77
C VAL A 29 14.85 7.07 -2.68
N ALA A 30 14.64 7.49 -1.43
CA ALA A 30 15.53 7.15 -0.32
C ALA A 30 15.63 5.66 -0.03
N LEU A 31 14.51 4.95 -0.14
CA LEU A 31 14.43 3.50 0.06
C LEU A 31 15.07 2.73 -1.11
N GLU A 32 14.97 3.25 -2.34
CA GLU A 32 15.54 2.65 -3.55
C GLU A 32 17.03 2.96 -3.73
N ASN A 33 17.53 4.03 -3.11
CA ASN A 33 18.92 4.46 -3.27
C ASN A 33 19.93 3.52 -2.60
N SER A 34 21.07 3.36 -3.27
CA SER A 34 22.30 2.73 -2.77
C SER A 34 23.40 3.78 -2.61
N LYS A 35 24.17 3.74 -1.50
CA LYS A 35 25.28 4.70 -1.30
C LYS A 35 26.52 4.37 -2.13
N ARG A 36 26.65 3.12 -2.59
CA ARG A 36 27.77 2.61 -3.41
C ARG A 36 27.23 1.60 -4.44
N GLN A 37 27.96 1.40 -5.54
CA GLN A 37 27.56 0.50 -6.63
C GLN A 37 27.48 -0.97 -6.21
N ASP A 38 28.21 -1.36 -5.15
CA ASP A 38 28.25 -2.71 -4.55
C ASP A 38 27.31 -2.86 -3.34
N GLN A 39 26.50 -1.84 -3.05
CA GLN A 39 25.65 -1.81 -1.87
C GLN A 39 24.20 -2.08 -2.26
N ALA A 40 23.59 -3.02 -1.54
CA ALA A 40 22.15 -3.23 -1.55
C ALA A 40 21.34 -1.92 -1.37
N PRO A 41 20.19 -1.78 -2.07
CA PRO A 41 19.26 -0.69 -1.85
C PRO A 41 18.90 -0.52 -0.37
N ARG A 42 18.63 0.71 0.06
CA ARG A 42 18.37 1.00 1.48
C ARG A 42 17.26 0.13 2.07
N TRP A 43 16.16 -0.08 1.35
CA TRP A 43 15.03 -0.86 1.88
C TRP A 43 15.48 -2.28 2.28
N VAL A 44 16.37 -2.92 1.52
CA VAL A 44 16.89 -4.23 1.88
C VAL A 44 17.81 -4.16 3.10
N ARG A 45 18.67 -3.14 3.16
CA ARG A 45 19.51 -2.89 4.34
C ARG A 45 18.70 -2.63 5.60
N VAL A 46 17.53 -1.99 5.48
CA VAL A 46 16.58 -1.82 6.59
C VAL A 46 16.00 -3.16 7.01
N VAL A 47 15.62 -4.04 6.08
CA VAL A 47 15.14 -5.39 6.41
C VAL A 47 16.18 -6.22 7.17
N ARG A 48 17.48 -6.06 6.86
CA ARG A 48 18.58 -6.77 7.53
C ARG A 48 18.57 -6.64 9.06
N VAL A 49 18.00 -5.57 9.62
CA VAL A 49 17.91 -5.41 11.08
C VAL A 49 17.04 -6.50 11.75
N ARG A 50 16.19 -7.20 11.00
CA ARG A 50 15.31 -8.26 11.53
C ARG A 50 16.07 -9.40 12.20
N GLU A 51 17.28 -9.73 11.77
CA GLU A 51 18.12 -10.75 12.43
C GLU A 51 18.45 -10.36 13.86
N PHE A 52 18.55 -9.06 14.09
CA PHE A 52 18.89 -8.47 15.36
C PHE A 52 17.64 -8.01 16.11
N ARG A 53 16.44 -8.56 15.87
CA ARG A 53 15.18 -8.12 16.52
C ARG A 53 15.21 -8.10 18.06
N GLU A 54 16.15 -8.82 18.68
CA GLU A 54 16.38 -8.81 20.13
C GLU A 54 17.23 -7.61 20.59
N ASP A 55 17.87 -6.89 19.66
CA ASP A 55 18.61 -5.65 19.88
C ASP A 55 17.67 -4.42 19.93
N ALA A 56 18.02 -3.44 20.76
CA ALA A 56 17.19 -2.25 20.97
C ALA A 56 17.11 -1.34 19.74
N ILE A 57 18.19 -1.21 18.97
CA ILE A 57 18.25 -0.39 17.76
C ILE A 57 17.39 -1.02 16.67
N ALA A 58 17.53 -2.34 16.47
CA ALA A 58 16.72 -3.07 15.50
C ALA A 58 15.21 -2.97 15.79
N ARG A 59 14.81 -3.12 17.06
CA ARG A 59 13.41 -2.87 17.47
C ARG A 59 12.96 -1.45 17.17
N GLY A 60 13.84 -0.47 17.40
CA GLY A 60 13.58 0.94 17.07
C GLY A 60 13.32 1.15 15.58
N VAL A 61 14.15 0.57 14.72
CA VAL A 61 13.99 0.65 13.25
C VAL A 61 12.70 -0.03 12.79
N MET A 62 12.41 -1.25 13.25
CA MET A 62 11.18 -1.96 12.89
C MET A 62 9.92 -1.19 13.33
N LYS A 63 9.95 -0.60 14.53
CA LYS A 63 8.86 0.24 15.04
C LYS A 63 8.70 1.52 14.23
N ALA A 64 9.80 2.14 13.80
CA ALA A 64 9.75 3.31 12.93
C ALA A 64 9.08 2.98 11.58
N MET A 65 9.39 1.82 10.98
CA MET A 65 8.75 1.40 9.72
C MET A 65 7.26 1.09 9.88
N ASP A 66 6.85 0.53 11.02
CA ASP A 66 5.43 0.34 11.35
C ASP A 66 4.69 1.67 11.45
N VAL A 67 5.28 2.65 12.17
CA VAL A 67 4.74 4.02 12.27
C VAL A 67 4.64 4.69 10.90
N LEU A 68 5.68 4.56 10.06
CA LEU A 68 5.67 5.12 8.71
C LEU A 68 4.56 4.52 7.85
N THR A 69 4.41 3.20 7.90
CA THR A 69 3.38 2.47 7.14
C THR A 69 1.98 2.88 7.59
N LEU A 70 1.76 3.02 8.91
CA LEU A 70 0.50 3.49 9.47
C LEU A 70 0.18 4.93 9.04
N ALA A 71 1.16 5.84 9.08
CA ALA A 71 0.97 7.22 8.64
C ALA A 71 0.61 7.29 7.15
N VAL A 72 1.31 6.53 6.31
CA VAL A 72 1.00 6.43 4.87
C VAL A 72 -0.40 5.87 4.61
N ALA A 73 -0.86 4.90 5.41
CA ALA A 73 -2.24 4.41 5.32
C ALA A 73 -3.28 5.48 5.66
N TYR A 74 -3.01 6.36 6.63
CA TYR A 74 -3.86 7.52 6.92
C TYR A 74 -3.83 8.56 5.79
N LEU A 75 -2.65 8.89 5.25
CA LEU A 75 -2.54 9.80 4.10
C LEU A 75 -3.31 9.26 2.88
N GLN A 76 -3.26 7.96 2.62
CA GLN A 76 -4.09 7.31 1.60
C GLN A 76 -5.57 7.51 1.87
N ARG A 77 -6.03 7.22 3.10
CA ARG A 77 -7.42 7.40 3.50
C ARG A 77 -7.90 8.85 3.27
N PHE A 78 -7.14 9.82 3.75
CA PHE A 78 -7.52 11.23 3.66
C PHE A 78 -7.51 11.74 2.22
N THR A 79 -6.57 11.27 1.39
CA THR A 79 -6.55 11.59 -0.04
C THR A 79 -7.81 11.09 -0.75
N LEU A 80 -8.24 9.87 -0.43
CA LEU A 80 -9.48 9.29 -0.95
C LEU A 80 -10.73 10.04 -0.44
N ASP A 81 -10.77 10.40 0.85
CA ASP A 81 -11.87 11.16 1.44
C ASP A 81 -12.00 12.55 0.81
N ALA A 82 -10.89 13.27 0.65
CA ALA A 82 -10.88 14.57 -0.02
C ALA A 82 -11.39 14.45 -1.46
N GLY A 83 -10.99 13.40 -2.18
CA GLY A 83 -11.45 13.14 -3.54
C GLY A 83 -12.96 12.90 -3.63
N ASP A 84 -13.51 12.09 -2.74
CA ASP A 84 -14.96 11.83 -2.68
C ASP A 84 -15.76 13.10 -2.33
N LEU A 85 -15.24 13.93 -1.43
CA LEU A 85 -15.89 15.17 -0.99
C LEU A 85 -15.87 16.24 -2.09
N LEU A 86 -14.78 16.35 -2.85
CA LEU A 86 -14.70 17.25 -4.01
C LEU A 86 -15.73 16.89 -5.09
N ILE A 87 -16.00 15.61 -5.30
CA ILE A 87 -17.03 15.15 -6.25
C ILE A 87 -18.45 15.49 -5.75
N GLN A 88 -18.67 15.45 -4.42
CA GLN A 88 -20.00 15.68 -3.83
C GLN A 88 -20.42 17.16 -3.84
N GLY A 89 -19.52 18.11 -4.07
CA GLY A 89 -19.80 19.53 -4.32
C GLY A 89 -20.28 20.36 -3.12
N ASP A 90 -21.00 19.78 -2.16
CA ASP A 90 -21.61 20.47 -1.01
C ASP A 90 -21.00 20.03 0.34
N ALA A 91 -19.69 19.76 0.36
CA ALA A 91 -18.99 19.20 1.52
C ALA A 91 -17.78 20.02 1.96
N ALA A 92 -17.81 21.35 1.76
CA ALA A 92 -16.68 22.25 2.02
C ALA A 92 -16.13 22.12 3.46
N LYS A 93 -17.02 22.08 4.47
CA LYS A 93 -16.59 21.92 5.87
C LYS A 93 -15.89 20.57 6.11
N ALA A 94 -16.47 19.48 5.61
CA ALA A 94 -15.87 18.15 5.74
C ALA A 94 -14.52 18.08 5.01
N LEU A 95 -14.40 18.76 3.87
CA LEU A 95 -13.16 18.83 3.11
C LEU A 95 -12.06 19.59 3.87
N VAL A 96 -12.41 20.68 4.56
CA VAL A 96 -11.48 21.40 5.46
C VAL A 96 -11.05 20.50 6.62
N GLU A 97 -11.98 19.78 7.25
CA GLU A 97 -11.66 18.84 8.35
C GLU A 97 -10.71 17.73 7.89
N VAL A 98 -10.98 17.10 6.74
CA VAL A 98 -10.11 16.06 6.16
C VAL A 98 -8.73 16.63 5.79
N SER A 99 -8.67 17.86 5.28
CA SER A 99 -7.41 18.54 4.95
C SER A 99 -6.58 18.81 6.20
N ALA A 100 -7.21 19.24 7.30
CA ALA A 100 -6.55 19.46 8.57
C ALA A 100 -6.02 18.14 9.17
N GLU A 101 -6.78 17.05 9.10
CA GLU A 101 -6.32 15.72 9.53
C GLU A 101 -5.14 15.22 8.68
N PHE A 102 -5.20 15.43 7.37
CA PHE A 102 -4.10 15.12 6.44
C PHE A 102 -2.81 15.85 6.84
N VAL A 103 -2.89 17.17 7.02
CA VAL A 103 -1.75 18.01 7.42
C VAL A 103 -1.21 17.54 8.78
N LYS A 104 -2.09 17.34 9.77
CA LYS A 104 -1.70 16.87 11.11
C LYS A 104 -0.96 15.55 11.08
N THR A 105 -1.40 14.59 10.27
CA THR A 105 -0.69 13.31 10.11
C THR A 105 0.67 13.51 9.44
N ALA A 106 0.71 14.28 8.35
CA ALA A 106 1.95 14.60 7.64
C ALA A 106 2.94 15.39 8.51
N THR A 107 2.49 16.10 9.54
CA THR A 107 3.32 16.89 10.47
C THR A 107 3.51 16.28 11.86
N SER A 108 3.07 15.03 12.08
CA SER A 108 3.21 14.40 13.39
C SER A 108 4.68 14.09 13.72
N LYS A 109 5.07 14.23 15.00
CA LYS A 109 6.45 13.94 15.45
C LYS A 109 6.82 12.49 15.19
N GLU A 110 5.86 11.59 15.38
CA GLU A 110 6.03 10.16 15.15
C GLU A 110 6.33 9.87 13.67
N PHE A 111 5.61 10.53 12.75
CA PHE A 111 5.87 10.41 11.32
C PHE A 111 7.23 11.01 10.94
N ILE A 112 7.58 12.18 11.48
CA ILE A 112 8.88 12.81 11.21
C ILE A 112 10.04 11.91 11.66
N ASN A 113 9.98 11.39 12.89
CA ASN A 113 11.00 10.48 13.40
C ASN A 113 11.10 9.20 12.54
N ALA A 114 9.96 8.68 12.08
CA ALA A 114 9.91 7.51 11.21
C ALA A 114 10.50 7.80 9.81
N LEU A 115 10.25 9.00 9.27
CA LEU A 115 10.84 9.47 8.02
C LEU A 115 12.36 9.58 8.14
N GLU A 116 12.89 10.18 9.19
CA GLU A 116 14.34 10.30 9.43
C GLU A 116 15.02 8.93 9.45
N VAL A 117 14.38 7.92 10.04
CA VAL A 117 14.88 6.54 9.99
C VAL A 117 14.85 5.99 8.55
N ALA A 118 13.76 6.22 7.81
CA ALA A 118 13.63 5.75 6.42
C ALA A 118 14.61 6.43 5.45
N VAL A 119 14.89 7.71 5.63
CA VAL A 119 15.75 8.51 4.75
C VAL A 119 17.20 8.61 5.23
N GLY A 120 17.46 8.15 6.44
CA GLY A 120 18.75 8.21 7.14
C GLY A 120 18.96 9.53 7.87
N GLN A 121 19.56 9.44 9.06
CA GLN A 121 19.69 10.55 10.00
C GLN A 121 20.74 11.62 9.63
N GLU A 122 21.53 11.44 8.57
CA GLU A 122 22.54 12.42 8.17
C GLU A 122 22.03 13.31 7.02
N PRO A 123 21.83 14.63 7.25
CA PRO A 123 21.65 15.57 6.16
C PRO A 123 22.92 15.58 5.31
N SER A 124 22.86 14.92 4.16
CA SER A 124 23.89 14.93 3.13
C SER A 124 23.44 15.87 2.00
N PRO A 125 24.36 16.54 1.30
CA PRO A 125 24.05 17.20 0.01
C PRO A 125 23.40 16.25 -1.01
N ASN A 126 23.58 14.94 -0.83
CA ASN A 126 22.99 13.87 -1.64
C ASN A 126 21.76 13.23 -0.97
N SER A 127 21.22 13.83 0.10
CA SER A 127 20.00 13.34 0.74
C SER A 127 18.81 13.59 -0.21
N PRO A 128 18.00 12.57 -0.52
CA PRO A 128 16.86 12.70 -1.42
C PRO A 128 15.77 13.62 -0.84
N ILE A 129 15.82 13.88 0.47
CA ILE A 129 15.09 14.96 1.12
C ILE A 129 16.15 15.87 1.77
N PRO A 130 16.52 16.98 1.14
CA PRO A 130 17.61 17.84 1.63
C PRO A 130 17.28 18.53 2.96
N ASP A 131 16.00 18.76 3.24
CA ASP A 131 15.55 19.50 4.41
C ASP A 131 14.10 19.14 4.80
N VAL A 132 13.95 18.10 5.62
CA VAL A 132 12.64 17.68 6.14
C VAL A 132 11.98 18.84 6.90
N ALA A 133 12.74 19.59 7.71
CA ALA A 133 12.22 20.68 8.52
C ALA A 133 11.64 21.83 7.67
N ASN A 134 12.33 22.25 6.61
CA ASN A 134 11.80 23.26 5.69
C ASN A 134 10.56 22.79 4.91
N ILE A 135 10.49 21.50 4.56
CA ILE A 135 9.27 20.90 4.00
C ILE A 135 8.13 20.97 5.02
N MET A 136 8.39 20.70 6.30
CA MET A 136 7.40 20.77 7.36
C MET A 136 6.89 22.19 7.59
N ASP A 137 7.77 23.19 7.61
CA ASP A 137 7.39 24.58 7.77
C ASP A 137 6.49 25.05 6.62
N LYS A 138 6.76 24.60 5.39
CA LYS A 138 5.88 24.85 4.23
C LYS A 138 4.53 24.18 4.36
N ILE A 139 4.45 22.98 4.94
CA ILE A 139 3.16 22.28 5.18
C ILE A 139 2.35 22.99 6.27
N LEU A 140 3.01 23.46 7.34
CA LEU A 140 2.35 24.11 8.50
C LEU A 140 1.83 25.52 8.20
N GLN A 141 2.47 26.29 7.32
CA GLN A 141 2.10 27.68 7.00
C GLN A 141 0.72 27.84 6.33
N ILE A 142 0.07 26.74 5.94
CA ILE A 142 -1.07 26.77 5.00
C ILE A 142 -2.11 25.68 5.30
N ALA A 143 -2.24 25.29 6.58
CA ALA A 143 -3.21 24.30 7.08
C ALA A 143 -4.69 24.62 6.73
N ASP A 144 -4.99 25.87 6.37
CA ASP A 144 -6.32 26.34 5.97
C ASP A 144 -6.63 26.14 4.47
N LYS A 145 -5.69 25.64 3.66
CA LYS A 145 -5.90 25.42 2.22
C LYS A 145 -6.60 24.09 1.94
N VAL A 146 -7.57 24.14 1.02
CA VAL A 146 -8.29 22.99 0.48
C VAL A 146 -7.56 22.43 -0.75
N PRO A 147 -7.41 21.10 -0.90
CA PRO A 147 -6.73 20.50 -2.06
C PRO A 147 -7.57 20.64 -3.33
N GLU A 148 -6.90 20.88 -4.45
CA GLU A 148 -7.51 20.77 -5.78
C GLU A 148 -7.47 19.30 -6.28
N PRO A 149 -8.31 18.92 -7.26
CA PRO A 149 -8.26 17.58 -7.85
C PRO A 149 -6.88 17.16 -8.39
N ASP A 150 -6.13 18.11 -8.97
CA ASP A 150 -4.77 17.86 -9.49
C ASP A 150 -3.78 17.51 -8.36
N ASP A 151 -3.97 18.09 -7.17
CA ASP A 151 -3.13 17.82 -6.01
C ASP A 151 -3.32 16.40 -5.50
N LEU A 152 -4.58 15.99 -5.35
CA LEU A 152 -4.94 14.64 -4.93
C LEU A 152 -4.45 13.60 -5.92
N LYS A 153 -4.50 13.90 -7.23
CA LYS A 153 -3.92 13.05 -8.27
C LYS A 153 -2.41 12.89 -8.09
N THR A 154 -1.71 13.96 -7.75
CA THR A 154 -0.25 13.95 -7.56
C THR A 154 0.14 13.18 -6.30
N ILE A 155 -0.52 13.44 -5.16
CA ILE A 155 -0.34 12.68 -3.92
C ILE A 155 -0.66 11.21 -4.16
N GLY A 156 -1.77 10.93 -4.82
CA GLY A 156 -2.23 9.57 -5.04
C GLY A 156 -1.26 8.76 -5.90
N ALA A 157 -0.62 9.37 -6.89
CA ALA A 157 0.47 8.75 -7.65
C ALA A 157 1.69 8.46 -6.78
N ALA A 158 2.09 9.38 -5.89
CA ALA A 158 3.21 9.16 -4.97
C ALA A 158 2.91 8.02 -3.97
N LEU A 159 1.70 7.97 -3.41
CA LEU A 159 1.24 6.89 -2.54
C LEU A 159 1.19 5.54 -3.27
N TYR A 160 0.72 5.52 -4.52
CA TYR A 160 0.73 4.30 -5.34
C TYR A 160 2.14 3.74 -5.48
N LYS A 161 3.15 4.58 -5.75
CA LYS A 161 4.54 4.10 -5.87
C LYS A 161 5.10 3.49 -4.58
N LEU A 162 4.58 3.88 -3.41
CA LEU A 162 5.00 3.32 -2.12
C LEU A 162 4.25 2.04 -1.75
N LEU A 163 2.99 1.89 -2.19
CA LEU A 163 2.06 0.86 -1.71
C LEU A 163 1.66 -0.20 -2.74
N GLY A 164 1.78 0.12 -4.03
CA GLY A 164 1.32 -0.71 -5.14
C GLY A 164 2.03 -2.05 -5.19
N ILE A 165 1.28 -3.11 -5.48
CA ILE A 165 1.79 -4.47 -5.63
C ILE A 165 1.82 -4.82 -7.10
N GLU A 166 2.91 -5.41 -7.57
CA GLU A 166 2.96 -5.94 -8.92
C GLU A 166 3.43 -7.40 -8.96
N GLN A 167 2.53 -8.26 -9.43
CA GLN A 167 2.77 -9.65 -9.73
C GLN A 167 3.29 -9.79 -11.17
N GLY A 168 4.23 -10.72 -11.38
CA GLY A 168 4.74 -11.11 -12.69
C GLY A 168 3.74 -11.89 -13.54
N PRO A 169 4.04 -12.12 -14.84
CA PRO A 169 3.14 -12.79 -15.77
C PRO A 169 2.85 -14.23 -15.36
N LEU A 170 1.63 -14.68 -15.70
CA LEU A 170 1.08 -15.97 -15.30
C LEU A 170 1.19 -16.96 -16.45
N ASP A 171 2.03 -17.97 -16.29
CA ASP A 171 1.76 -19.29 -16.84
C ASP A 171 1.43 -20.19 -15.64
N GLU A 172 0.14 -20.25 -15.29
CA GLU A 172 -0.33 -20.93 -14.08
C GLU A 172 0.04 -22.42 -14.07
N ALA A 173 0.18 -23.05 -15.25
CA ALA A 173 0.64 -24.43 -15.35
C ALA A 173 2.12 -24.60 -14.95
N LYS A 174 2.91 -23.52 -14.95
CA LYS A 174 4.34 -23.52 -14.61
C LYS A 174 4.63 -22.96 -13.21
N LEU A 175 3.64 -22.41 -12.52
CA LEU A 175 3.78 -21.81 -11.19
C LEU A 175 3.15 -22.73 -10.14
N GLY A 176 3.95 -23.15 -9.17
CA GLY A 176 3.49 -24.01 -8.08
C GLY A 176 2.93 -23.21 -6.91
N ALA A 177 2.15 -23.86 -6.04
CA ALA A 177 1.52 -23.21 -4.90
C ALA A 177 2.48 -22.53 -3.90
N ALA A 178 3.74 -22.95 -3.91
CA ALA A 178 4.83 -22.43 -3.10
C ALA A 178 5.76 -21.46 -3.87
N THR A 179 5.36 -20.96 -5.05
CA THR A 179 6.20 -20.03 -5.82
C THR A 179 6.22 -18.66 -5.16
N GLU A 180 7.32 -18.34 -4.48
CA GLU A 180 7.52 -17.07 -3.77
C GLU A 180 7.98 -15.93 -4.71
N ASN A 181 8.70 -16.28 -5.78
CA ASN A 181 9.22 -15.32 -6.76
C ASN A 181 8.20 -15.01 -7.86
N HIS A 182 7.08 -14.39 -7.48
CA HIS A 182 6.07 -13.93 -8.43
C HIS A 182 5.69 -12.45 -8.19
N ILE A 183 6.25 -11.80 -7.16
CA ILE A 183 6.20 -10.34 -7.00
C ILE A 183 7.41 -9.73 -7.69
N LEU A 184 7.16 -8.76 -8.57
CA LEU A 184 8.18 -7.95 -9.19
C LEU A 184 8.68 -6.94 -8.15
N GLN A 185 9.72 -7.30 -7.39
CA GLN A 185 10.26 -6.47 -6.31
C GLN A 185 10.67 -5.07 -6.78
N GLU A 186 11.20 -4.96 -8.01
CA GLU A 186 11.59 -3.69 -8.61
C GLU A 186 10.39 -2.74 -8.78
N ARG A 187 9.22 -3.29 -9.12
CA ARG A 187 8.00 -2.54 -9.45
C ARG A 187 7.01 -2.42 -8.29
N THR A 188 7.17 -3.24 -7.27
CA THR A 188 6.36 -3.18 -6.04
C THR A 188 6.87 -2.09 -5.12
N GLY A 189 5.92 -1.37 -4.50
CA GLY A 189 6.21 -0.26 -3.61
C GLY A 189 6.99 -0.69 -2.37
N LYS A 190 8.02 0.07 -2.01
CA LYS A 190 9.00 -0.39 -0.99
C LYS A 190 8.43 -0.44 0.42
N LEU A 191 7.41 0.34 0.76
CA LEU A 191 6.73 0.18 2.06
C LEU A 191 5.96 -1.13 2.13
N ARG A 192 5.38 -1.58 1.02
CA ARG A 192 4.72 -2.88 0.94
C ARG A 192 5.72 -4.04 1.07
N LEU A 193 6.89 -3.92 0.45
CA LEU A 193 7.96 -4.91 0.59
C LEU A 193 8.50 -4.97 2.03
N LEU A 194 8.72 -3.81 2.66
CA LEU A 194 9.14 -3.73 4.06
C LEU A 194 8.10 -4.38 5.00
N GLN A 195 6.82 -4.14 4.74
CA GLN A 195 5.71 -4.75 5.48
C GLN A 195 5.79 -6.29 5.41
N PHE A 196 5.92 -6.85 4.21
CA PHE A 196 6.07 -8.30 4.04
C PHE A 196 7.33 -8.82 4.71
N ALA A 197 8.44 -8.11 4.54
CA ALA A 197 9.73 -8.53 5.06
C ALA A 197 9.83 -8.49 6.59
N PHE A 198 9.07 -7.62 7.26
CA PHE A 198 8.98 -7.59 8.71
C PHE A 198 7.85 -8.44 9.30
N ASP A 199 7.02 -9.08 8.46
CA ASP A 199 5.78 -9.76 8.89
C ASP A 199 4.85 -8.81 9.66
N GLN A 200 4.78 -7.55 9.20
CA GLN A 200 3.97 -6.49 9.79
C GLN A 200 2.61 -6.39 9.08
N GLY A 201 1.64 -5.81 9.79
CA GLY A 201 0.32 -5.53 9.27
C GLY A 201 0.28 -4.21 8.49
N PHE A 202 -0.54 -4.13 7.44
CA PHE A 202 -0.94 -2.88 6.83
C PHE A 202 -2.38 -2.58 7.21
N LYS A 203 -2.57 -1.45 7.91
CA LYS A 203 -3.90 -1.00 8.30
C LYS A 203 -4.64 -0.43 7.08
N LEU A 204 -5.39 -1.27 6.37
CA LEU A 204 -6.31 -0.84 5.34
C LEU A 204 -7.49 -0.14 6.01
N GLN A 205 -7.77 1.09 5.58
CA GLN A 205 -8.83 1.90 6.18
C GLN A 205 -9.86 2.28 5.14
N ASN A 206 -11.02 2.70 5.64
CA ASN A 206 -11.98 3.50 4.90
C ASN A 206 -12.71 2.73 3.78
N PHE A 207 -13.58 1.82 4.22
CA PHE A 207 -14.51 1.07 3.38
C PHE A 207 -15.77 1.86 2.97
N GLY A 208 -15.78 3.18 3.18
CA GLY A 208 -16.87 4.08 2.83
C GLY A 208 -18.03 4.10 3.83
N LYS A 209 -18.94 5.08 3.67
CA LYS A 209 -20.11 5.27 4.54
C LYS A 209 -20.99 4.02 4.56
N GLY A 210 -21.33 3.56 5.77
CA GLY A 210 -22.18 2.39 6.01
C GLY A 210 -21.46 1.03 5.95
N ALA A 211 -20.13 1.00 5.88
CA ALA A 211 -19.35 -0.21 6.09
C ALA A 211 -19.49 -0.71 7.55
N THR A 212 -19.38 -2.03 7.74
CA THR A 212 -19.51 -2.67 9.06
C THR A 212 -18.31 -2.40 9.97
N ILE A 213 -17.17 -2.06 9.39
CA ILE A 213 -15.92 -1.73 10.08
C ILE A 213 -15.23 -0.55 9.39
N THR A 214 -14.38 0.15 10.13
CA THR A 214 -13.66 1.34 9.64
C THR A 214 -12.23 1.03 9.16
N SER A 215 -11.66 -0.09 9.61
CA SER A 215 -10.31 -0.54 9.22
C SER A 215 -10.12 -2.04 9.39
N LEU A 216 -9.21 -2.62 8.62
CA LEU A 216 -8.69 -3.98 8.73
C LEU A 216 -7.18 -3.96 8.81
N ASP A 217 -6.62 -4.89 9.56
CA ASP A 217 -5.20 -5.19 9.50
C ASP A 217 -4.95 -6.29 8.46
N VAL A 218 -4.05 -6.04 7.52
CA VAL A 218 -3.77 -6.91 6.38
C VAL A 218 -2.28 -7.22 6.33
N GLY A 219 -1.89 -8.45 6.64
CA GLY A 219 -0.49 -8.84 6.78
C GLY A 219 0.14 -9.40 5.51
N ARG A 220 -0.54 -10.32 4.81
CA ARG A 220 0.09 -11.15 3.77
C ARG A 220 -0.60 -11.16 2.43
N LEU A 221 -1.81 -10.61 2.33
CA LEU A 221 -2.50 -10.47 1.07
C LEU A 221 -1.61 -9.73 0.06
N GLY A 222 -1.33 -10.41 -1.06
CA GLY A 222 -0.47 -9.90 -2.12
C GLY A 222 1.02 -10.14 -1.94
N ALA A 223 1.46 -10.73 -0.82
CA ALA A 223 2.81 -11.29 -0.70
C ALA A 223 2.97 -12.54 -1.57
N ARG A 224 1.83 -13.19 -1.91
CA ARG A 224 1.78 -14.15 -3.00
C ARG A 224 0.63 -14.01 -3.99
N ARG A 225 0.75 -14.66 -5.15
CA ARG A 225 -0.37 -14.98 -6.03
C ARG A 225 -1.26 -16.01 -5.32
N LEU A 226 -2.56 -15.75 -5.32
CA LEU A 226 -3.55 -16.62 -4.70
C LEU A 226 -4.26 -17.46 -5.76
N TRP A 227 -4.38 -18.76 -5.46
CA TRP A 227 -5.08 -19.80 -6.23
C TRP A 227 -5.49 -20.90 -5.25
N GLU A 228 -6.27 -21.87 -5.73
CA GLU A 228 -6.64 -23.06 -4.96
C GLU A 228 -5.41 -23.90 -4.62
N ALA A 229 -5.23 -24.20 -3.33
CA ALA A 229 -4.06 -24.92 -2.84
C ALA A 229 -4.44 -25.80 -1.65
N ALA A 230 -3.76 -26.93 -1.50
CA ALA A 230 -3.85 -27.77 -0.31
C ALA A 230 -3.22 -27.07 0.91
N ASP A 231 -3.66 -27.44 2.11
CA ASP A 231 -3.25 -26.78 3.36
C ASP A 231 -1.74 -26.81 3.63
N ASP A 232 -1.00 -27.80 3.11
CA ASP A 232 0.47 -27.88 3.23
C ASP A 232 1.20 -26.93 2.27
N LYS A 233 0.49 -26.31 1.33
CA LYS A 233 0.99 -25.33 0.37
C LYS A 233 0.56 -23.89 0.69
N LEU A 234 -0.04 -23.66 1.85
CA LEU A 234 -0.47 -22.33 2.28
C LEU A 234 0.56 -21.70 3.23
N PRO A 235 0.92 -20.42 3.04
CA PRO A 235 1.90 -19.76 3.88
C PRO A 235 1.33 -19.46 5.27
N THR A 236 2.22 -19.44 6.26
CA THR A 236 1.92 -19.26 7.68
C THR A 236 2.50 -17.96 8.24
N ARG A 237 3.61 -17.48 7.68
CA ARG A 237 4.28 -16.21 8.01
C ARG A 237 5.34 -15.84 6.97
N SER A 238 5.73 -14.57 6.94
CA SER A 238 6.91 -14.13 6.21
C SER A 238 8.17 -14.32 7.06
N VAL A 239 9.24 -14.84 6.49
CA VAL A 239 10.53 -15.03 7.15
C VAL A 239 11.60 -14.23 6.41
N GLY A 240 12.37 -13.44 7.15
CA GLY A 240 13.51 -12.72 6.58
C GLY A 240 14.61 -13.73 6.31
N LYS A 241 15.13 -13.73 5.09
CA LYS A 241 16.29 -14.52 4.71
C LYS A 241 17.29 -13.58 4.06
N PHE A 242 18.56 -13.96 4.08
CA PHE A 242 19.58 -13.25 3.34
C PHE A 242 20.21 -14.23 2.37
N GLY A 243 20.44 -13.75 1.15
CA GLY A 243 21.31 -14.47 0.23
C GLY A 243 22.73 -14.54 0.81
N ALA A 244 23.48 -15.55 0.40
CA ALA A 244 24.88 -15.67 0.78
C ALA A 244 25.79 -14.65 0.06
N ALA A 245 25.28 -13.98 -0.99
CA ALA A 245 26.02 -12.97 -1.75
C ALA A 245 25.41 -11.56 -1.55
N PRO A 246 26.22 -10.50 -1.66
CA PRO A 246 25.78 -9.11 -1.39
C PRO A 246 24.65 -8.62 -2.30
N ASP A 247 24.54 -9.18 -3.51
CA ASP A 247 23.74 -8.66 -4.62
C ASP A 247 22.55 -9.56 -5.01
N THR A 248 22.38 -10.71 -4.36
CA THR A 248 21.24 -11.63 -4.59
C THR A 248 20.42 -11.77 -3.32
N GLU A 249 19.69 -10.73 -2.97
CA GLU A 249 18.92 -10.73 -1.73
C GLU A 249 17.51 -11.27 -1.94
N ILE A 250 17.27 -12.50 -1.48
CA ILE A 250 15.92 -12.97 -1.17
C ILE A 250 15.49 -12.26 0.11
N VAL A 251 14.88 -11.08 0.01
CA VAL A 251 14.62 -10.20 1.16
C VAL A 251 13.59 -10.78 2.15
N TRP A 252 12.68 -11.62 1.65
CA TRP A 252 11.85 -12.48 2.48
C TRP A 252 11.44 -13.75 1.71
N GLU A 253 11.16 -14.81 2.46
CA GLU A 253 10.53 -16.04 2.01
C GLU A 253 9.21 -16.24 2.78
N LEU A 254 8.37 -17.16 2.31
CA LEU A 254 7.17 -17.56 3.01
C LEU A 254 7.43 -18.88 3.74
N ALA A 255 7.22 -18.90 5.05
CA ALA A 255 7.15 -20.17 5.76
C ALA A 255 5.79 -20.83 5.46
N PHE A 256 5.81 -22.15 5.26
CA PHE A 256 4.61 -22.98 5.08
C PHE A 256 4.33 -23.89 6.28
N ASN A 257 5.16 -23.79 7.33
CA ASN A 257 5.03 -24.52 8.57
C ASN A 257 4.44 -23.65 9.69
N GLY A 258 3.57 -24.22 10.51
CA GLY A 258 2.95 -23.54 11.65
C GLY A 258 1.47 -23.17 11.45
N GLU A 259 1.00 -22.31 12.34
CA GLU A 259 -0.39 -21.86 12.39
C GLU A 259 -0.63 -20.70 11.39
N LYS A 260 -1.88 -20.35 11.11
CA LYS A 260 -2.28 -19.27 10.17
C LYS A 260 -2.18 -19.56 8.67
N LYS A 261 -2.26 -20.84 8.27
CA LYS A 261 -2.45 -21.24 6.87
C LYS A 261 -3.67 -20.56 6.25
N GLY A 262 -3.53 -20.00 5.05
CA GLY A 262 -4.61 -19.40 4.26
C GLY A 262 -5.13 -18.05 4.78
N PHE A 263 -4.39 -17.40 5.69
CA PHE A 263 -4.78 -16.08 6.21
C PHE A 263 -4.75 -14.98 5.15
N ASP A 264 -3.92 -15.11 4.11
CA ASP A 264 -3.93 -14.20 2.96
C ASP A 264 -5.27 -14.24 2.20
N VAL A 265 -5.86 -15.42 2.02
CA VAL A 265 -7.21 -15.58 1.47
C VAL A 265 -8.28 -15.06 2.44
N GLN A 266 -8.08 -15.29 3.75
CA GLN A 266 -8.98 -14.77 4.78
C GLN A 266 -9.00 -13.24 4.81
N GLU A 267 -7.84 -12.60 4.64
CA GLU A 267 -7.70 -11.14 4.54
C GLU A 267 -8.47 -10.62 3.34
N ALA A 268 -8.34 -11.24 2.15
CA ALA A 268 -9.11 -10.85 0.98
C ALA A 268 -10.62 -11.00 1.18
N ASN A 269 -11.07 -12.11 1.79
CA ASN A 269 -12.47 -12.28 2.17
C ASN A 269 -12.95 -11.21 3.15
N SER A 270 -12.13 -10.86 4.14
CA SER A 270 -12.47 -9.86 5.15
C SER A 270 -12.65 -8.47 4.52
N ILE A 271 -11.80 -8.12 3.55
CA ILE A 271 -11.93 -6.87 2.78
C ILE A 271 -13.23 -6.86 1.97
N LEU A 272 -13.53 -7.95 1.26
CA LEU A 272 -14.76 -8.09 0.48
C LEU A 272 -16.01 -7.97 1.39
N GLU A 273 -16.01 -8.64 2.54
CA GLU A 273 -17.09 -8.56 3.52
C GLU A 273 -17.26 -7.14 4.09
N ALA A 274 -16.16 -6.45 4.40
CA ALA A 274 -16.18 -5.05 4.84
C ALA A 274 -16.80 -4.11 3.80
N LEU A 275 -16.59 -4.42 2.51
CA LEU A 275 -17.18 -3.72 1.38
C LEU A 275 -18.61 -4.19 1.05
N GLY A 276 -19.14 -5.20 1.73
CA GLY A 276 -20.52 -5.71 1.58
C GLY A 276 -20.68 -6.88 0.62
N TYR A 277 -19.59 -7.45 0.09
CA TYR A 277 -19.61 -8.61 -0.80
C TYR A 277 -19.70 -9.91 0.02
N VAL A 278 -20.89 -10.19 0.54
CA VAL A 278 -21.15 -11.38 1.38
C VAL A 278 -21.74 -12.56 0.62
N GLU A 279 -22.21 -12.36 -0.61
CA GLU A 279 -22.78 -13.40 -1.47
C GLU A 279 -21.91 -13.66 -2.72
N PRO A 280 -21.75 -14.94 -3.14
CA PRO A 280 -22.23 -16.14 -2.47
C PRO A 280 -21.51 -16.40 -1.14
N ALA A 281 -22.16 -17.08 -0.20
CA ALA A 281 -21.51 -17.53 1.04
C ALA A 281 -20.27 -18.41 0.74
N VAL A 282 -19.18 -18.14 1.47
CA VAL A 282 -17.93 -18.90 1.37
C VAL A 282 -17.83 -19.86 2.55
N ASP A 283 -17.73 -21.16 2.28
CA ASP A 283 -17.70 -22.22 3.29
C ASP A 283 -16.42 -22.15 4.16
N ASP A 284 -15.27 -21.91 3.54
CA ASP A 284 -13.98 -21.73 4.22
C ASP A 284 -13.27 -20.46 3.74
N ARG A 285 -13.21 -19.46 4.61
CA ARG A 285 -12.61 -18.14 4.30
C ARG A 285 -11.11 -18.21 4.06
N LYS A 286 -10.43 -19.30 4.41
CA LYS A 286 -8.99 -19.50 4.24
C LYS A 286 -8.63 -20.19 2.92
N LYS A 287 -9.62 -20.63 2.14
CA LYS A 287 -9.42 -21.34 0.88
C LYS A 287 -9.88 -20.52 -0.30
N PHE A 288 -9.09 -20.56 -1.37
CA PHE A 288 -9.47 -19.97 -2.65
C PHE A 288 -10.46 -20.91 -3.34
N SER A 289 -11.74 -20.81 -2.96
CA SER A 289 -12.83 -21.65 -3.49
C SER A 289 -13.47 -21.03 -4.74
N ALA A 290 -14.30 -21.81 -5.42
CA ALA A 290 -15.16 -21.31 -6.51
C ALA A 290 -16.11 -20.18 -6.04
N THR A 291 -16.63 -20.26 -4.81
CA THR A 291 -17.48 -19.19 -4.23
C THR A 291 -16.69 -17.93 -3.92
N PHE A 292 -15.43 -18.05 -3.49
CA PHE A 292 -14.53 -16.89 -3.35
C PHE A 292 -14.22 -16.25 -4.70
N ALA A 293 -13.90 -17.06 -5.72
CA ALA A 293 -13.70 -16.57 -7.09
C ALA A 293 -14.95 -15.85 -7.63
N ALA A 294 -16.15 -16.35 -7.32
CA ALA A 294 -17.41 -15.70 -7.67
C ALA A 294 -17.57 -14.33 -6.97
N ARG A 295 -17.25 -14.21 -5.68
CA ARG A 295 -17.21 -12.90 -4.99
C ARG A 295 -16.24 -11.93 -5.67
N LEU A 296 -15.06 -12.42 -6.09
CA LEU A 296 -14.11 -11.62 -6.86
C LEU A 296 -14.69 -11.16 -8.19
N ARG A 297 -15.40 -12.00 -8.94
CA ARG A 297 -16.08 -11.59 -10.18
C ARG A 297 -17.09 -10.47 -9.95
N THR A 298 -17.92 -10.59 -8.90
CA THR A 298 -18.85 -9.52 -8.51
C THR A 298 -18.12 -8.24 -8.16
N PHE A 299 -17.03 -8.33 -7.39
CA PHE A 299 -16.19 -7.19 -7.05
C PHE A 299 -15.60 -6.52 -8.30
N GLN A 300 -15.03 -7.32 -9.20
CA GLN A 300 -14.42 -6.87 -10.45
C GLN A 300 -15.44 -6.16 -11.34
N GLN A 301 -16.62 -6.77 -11.51
CA GLN A 301 -17.72 -6.21 -12.30
C GLN A 301 -18.15 -4.84 -11.78
N ILE A 302 -18.37 -4.69 -10.47
CA ILE A 302 -18.78 -3.41 -9.87
C ILE A 302 -17.65 -2.37 -9.94
N ASN A 303 -16.41 -2.81 -9.75
CA ASN A 303 -15.23 -1.94 -9.76
C ASN A 303 -14.71 -1.60 -11.17
N GLU A 304 -15.39 -2.07 -12.22
CA GLU A 304 -15.06 -1.83 -13.63
C GLU A 304 -13.62 -2.25 -13.95
N ILE A 305 -13.24 -3.44 -13.49
CA ILE A 305 -11.98 -4.09 -13.82
C ILE A 305 -12.28 -5.45 -14.46
N THR A 306 -11.31 -6.03 -15.15
CA THR A 306 -11.47 -7.31 -15.87
C THR A 306 -12.05 -8.39 -14.96
N VAL A 307 -13.14 -9.03 -15.40
CA VAL A 307 -13.84 -10.07 -14.64
C VAL A 307 -13.16 -11.41 -14.86
N SER A 308 -12.12 -11.68 -14.10
CA SER A 308 -11.33 -12.92 -14.16
C SER A 308 -11.70 -13.93 -13.06
N GLY A 309 -12.27 -13.46 -11.94
CA GLY A 309 -12.42 -14.24 -10.71
C GLY A 309 -11.09 -14.52 -10.00
N THR A 310 -10.01 -13.88 -10.43
CA THR A 310 -8.66 -14.05 -9.88
C THR A 310 -8.16 -12.79 -9.18
N LEU A 311 -7.19 -12.92 -8.29
CA LEU A 311 -6.49 -11.78 -7.70
C LEU A 311 -5.34 -11.30 -8.60
N ASP A 312 -5.70 -10.86 -9.81
CA ASP A 312 -4.81 -10.12 -10.71
C ASP A 312 -4.37 -8.77 -10.16
N ASN A 313 -3.37 -8.17 -10.81
CA ASN A 313 -2.79 -6.91 -10.38
C ASN A 313 -3.86 -5.82 -10.21
N ALA A 314 -4.83 -5.72 -11.12
CA ALA A 314 -5.92 -4.75 -11.00
C ALA A 314 -6.81 -5.06 -9.78
N THR A 315 -7.19 -6.32 -9.59
CA THR A 315 -8.08 -6.75 -8.51
C THR A 315 -7.43 -6.60 -7.14
N LEU A 316 -6.20 -7.11 -6.99
CA LEU A 316 -5.41 -7.03 -5.76
C LEU A 316 -5.20 -5.57 -5.34
N ASN A 317 -4.75 -4.71 -6.25
CA ASN A 317 -4.53 -3.30 -5.95
C ASN A 317 -5.86 -2.59 -5.64
N ARG A 318 -6.95 -2.90 -6.35
CA ARG A 318 -8.25 -2.28 -6.04
C ARG A 318 -8.76 -2.63 -4.65
N LEU A 319 -8.55 -3.86 -4.15
CA LEU A 319 -8.86 -4.21 -2.76
C LEU A 319 -8.13 -3.31 -1.75
N PHE A 320 -6.93 -2.84 -2.09
CA PHE A 320 -6.15 -1.87 -1.32
C PHE A 320 -6.45 -0.39 -1.65
N HIS A 321 -7.54 -0.10 -2.36
CA HIS A 321 -7.92 1.24 -2.81
C HIS A 321 -6.89 1.91 -3.75
N LEU A 322 -6.23 1.09 -4.56
CA LEU A 322 -5.28 1.51 -5.60
C LEU A 322 -5.85 1.23 -7.00
N ASP A 323 -5.43 2.04 -7.97
CA ASP A 323 -5.70 1.84 -9.39
C ASP A 323 -4.42 1.37 -10.08
N PHE A 324 -4.40 0.10 -10.49
CA PHE A 324 -3.24 -0.49 -11.13
C PHE A 324 -2.96 0.09 -12.52
N GLU A 325 -3.99 0.45 -13.28
CA GLU A 325 -3.83 0.96 -14.65
C GLU A 325 -3.43 2.43 -14.62
N ALA A 326 -4.13 3.23 -13.80
CA ALA A 326 -3.85 4.66 -13.67
C ALA A 326 -2.61 4.96 -12.80
N LYS A 327 -2.05 3.95 -12.12
CA LYS A 327 -0.95 4.08 -11.16
C LYS A 327 -1.23 5.16 -10.11
N ASN A 328 -2.44 5.13 -9.55
CA ASN A 328 -2.97 6.15 -8.64
C ASN A 328 -3.84 5.51 -7.55
N LEU A 329 -4.49 6.33 -6.71
CA LEU A 329 -5.51 5.87 -5.78
C LEU A 329 -6.88 5.77 -6.46
N LYS A 330 -7.63 4.74 -6.10
CA LYS A 330 -9.04 4.63 -6.47
C LYS A 330 -9.75 3.75 -5.45
N ARG A 331 -10.74 4.33 -4.78
CA ARG A 331 -11.50 3.62 -3.75
C ARG A 331 -12.16 2.37 -4.32
N ALA A 332 -12.10 1.28 -3.57
CA ALA A 332 -12.89 0.10 -3.87
C ALA A 332 -14.37 0.44 -3.67
N LYS A 333 -15.18 0.20 -4.69
CA LYS A 333 -16.62 0.41 -4.59
C LYS A 333 -17.20 -0.65 -3.64
N ARG A 334 -18.16 -0.22 -2.82
CA ARG A 334 -18.98 -1.13 -2.01
C ARG A 334 -19.92 -1.92 -2.91
N TYR A 335 -20.33 -3.09 -2.43
CA TYR A 335 -21.37 -3.86 -3.09
C TYR A 335 -22.68 -3.07 -3.19
N LYS A 336 -23.24 -3.06 -4.40
CA LYS A 336 -24.54 -2.49 -4.75
C LYS A 336 -25.17 -3.39 -5.80
N ALA A 337 -26.29 -4.02 -5.47
CA ALA A 337 -26.93 -5.00 -6.34
C ALA A 337 -27.34 -4.38 -7.69
N GLU A 338 -27.80 -3.13 -7.65
CA GLU A 338 -28.21 -2.34 -8.81
C GLU A 338 -27.07 -1.97 -9.77
N ALA A 339 -25.81 -2.09 -9.33
CA ALA A 339 -24.65 -1.87 -10.19
C ALA A 339 -24.29 -3.09 -11.06
N LEU A 340 -24.94 -4.24 -10.83
CA LEU A 340 -24.70 -5.44 -11.62
C LEU A 340 -25.54 -5.46 -12.91
N PRO A 341 -24.97 -5.90 -14.04
CA PRO A 341 -25.73 -6.12 -15.26
C PRO A 341 -26.88 -7.13 -15.03
N LYS A 342 -28.01 -6.93 -15.73
CA LYS A 342 -29.13 -7.88 -15.67
C LYS A 342 -28.67 -9.27 -16.13
N GLY A 343 -28.91 -10.28 -15.28
CA GLY A 343 -28.52 -11.66 -15.56
C GLY A 343 -27.04 -11.98 -15.31
N PHE A 344 -26.28 -11.08 -14.68
CA PHE A 344 -24.94 -11.37 -14.22
C PHE A 344 -24.95 -12.54 -13.22
N ASP A 345 -24.21 -13.59 -13.56
CA ASP A 345 -24.07 -14.80 -12.74
C ASP A 345 -22.60 -14.97 -12.38
N PRO A 346 -22.19 -14.65 -11.14
CA PRO A 346 -20.78 -14.68 -10.75
C PRO A 346 -20.21 -16.10 -10.67
N MET A 347 -21.06 -17.14 -10.73
CA MET A 347 -20.61 -18.53 -10.73
C MET A 347 -20.22 -19.02 -12.12
N LYS A 348 -20.56 -18.28 -13.19
CA LYS A 348 -20.18 -18.61 -14.56
C LYS A 348 -18.90 -17.87 -14.95
N THR A 349 -17.96 -18.62 -15.51
CA THR A 349 -16.70 -18.13 -16.08
C THR A 349 -16.90 -17.44 -17.42
#